data_AF-A0A6V7XKY6-F1
#
_entry.id   AF-A0A6V7XKY6-F1
#
_cell.length_a   1.000
_cell.length_b   1.000
_cell.length_c   1.000
_cell.angle_alpha   90.00
_cell.angle_beta   90.00
_cell.angle_gamma   90.00
#
_symmetry.space_group_name_H-M   'P 1'
#
loop_
_entity.id
_entity.type
_entity.pdbx_description
1 polymer ?
#
loop_
_entity_poly.entity_id
_entity_poly.type
_entity_poly.pdbx_seq_one_letter_code
_entity_poly.pdbx_strand_id
1 'polypeptide(L)'
;MNNCINYSLFYFEIKAKREGDNPAYNWITIGLENINKAVINLLPVYGIIENERCEVFKLEDFCWNDEDIFGCGLVYPPTDKSPKKLPYIFFTQNGNQIGKAVLLKDNYDTYEQVIWLRCCSVEANFGNNLETKPFCYDITKHFVIKEFYEDSDVD
;
A
#
# COMPACT_ATOMS: atom_id res chain seq x y z
N MET A 1 -3.74 14.71 -31.34
CA MET A 1 -4.04 14.75 -29.89
C MET A 1 -3.18 13.70 -29.21
N ASN A 2 -2.26 14.11 -28.34
CA ASN A 2 -1.52 13.15 -27.51
C ASN A 2 -2.53 12.49 -26.57
N ASN A 3 -2.74 11.20 -26.77
CA ASN A 3 -3.78 10.43 -26.10
C ASN A 3 -3.25 10.03 -24.71
N CYS A 4 -3.27 10.96 -23.75
CA CYS A 4 -2.79 10.70 -22.39
C CYS A 4 -3.54 9.51 -21.79
N ILE A 5 -2.78 8.46 -21.41
CA ILE A 5 -3.27 7.29 -20.69
C ILE A 5 -3.28 7.71 -19.22
N ASN A 6 -4.41 8.26 -18.75
CA ASN A 6 -4.51 8.79 -17.40
C ASN A 6 -4.85 7.67 -16.42
N TYR A 7 -3.83 7.09 -15.80
CA TYR A 7 -4.03 6.24 -14.64
C TYR A 7 -4.56 7.08 -13.48
N SER A 8 -5.51 6.54 -12.73
CA SER A 8 -5.99 7.16 -11.49
C SER A 8 -5.20 6.58 -10.32
N LEU A 9 -4.64 7.45 -9.48
CA LEU A 9 -3.91 7.08 -8.27
C LEU A 9 -4.69 7.57 -7.05
N PHE A 10 -4.99 6.64 -6.15
CA PHE A 10 -5.40 6.93 -4.78
C PHE A 10 -4.23 6.56 -3.84
N TYR A 11 -3.91 7.42 -2.87
CA TYR A 11 -2.77 7.21 -1.99
C TYR A 11 -2.99 7.84 -0.61
N PHE A 12 -2.55 7.15 0.44
CA PHE A 12 -2.53 7.66 1.81
C PHE A 12 -1.31 7.14 2.57
N GLU A 13 -0.93 7.85 3.63
CA GLU A 13 0.19 7.49 4.51
C GLU A 13 -0.22 7.48 5.97
N ILE A 14 0.49 6.69 6.77
CA ILE A 14 0.46 6.75 8.23
C ILE A 14 1.88 6.85 8.76
N LYS A 15 2.08 7.76 9.71
CA LYS A 15 3.30 7.78 10.53
C LYS A 15 3.08 6.90 11.75
N ALA A 16 3.87 5.86 11.92
CA ALA A 16 3.66 4.84 12.95
C ALA A 16 4.60 5.03 14.14
N LYS A 17 4.08 4.87 15.36
CA LYS A 17 4.88 4.90 16.60
C LYS A 17 4.48 3.75 17.52
N ARG A 18 5.47 3.04 18.07
CA ARG A 18 5.25 2.00 19.08
C ARG A 18 5.02 2.65 20.45
N GLU A 19 3.99 2.18 21.16
CA GLU A 19 3.61 2.70 22.48
C GLU A 19 3.71 1.63 23.57
N GLY A 20 3.74 0.34 23.21
CA GLY A 20 3.85 -0.75 24.18
C GLY A 20 5.29 -1.00 24.63
N ASP A 21 5.45 -1.25 25.93
CA ASP A 21 6.73 -1.58 26.56
C ASP A 21 7.34 -2.91 26.06
N ASN A 22 6.48 -3.82 25.59
CA ASN A 22 6.91 -5.09 24.99
C ASN A 22 6.79 -5.01 23.46
N PRO A 23 7.91 -5.00 22.72
CA PRO A 23 7.94 -4.97 21.26
C PRO A 23 7.09 -6.06 20.60
N ALA A 24 6.95 -7.23 21.22
CA ALA A 24 6.20 -8.35 20.66
C ALA A 24 4.67 -8.12 20.58
N TYR A 25 4.15 -7.10 21.28
CA TYR A 25 2.72 -6.76 21.23
C TYR A 25 2.41 -5.54 20.35
N ASN A 26 3.45 -4.83 19.91
CA ASN A 26 3.31 -3.71 19.00
C ASN A 26 3.11 -4.26 17.59
N TRP A 27 1.91 -4.11 17.04
CA TRP A 27 1.67 -4.41 15.63
C TRP A 27 0.77 -3.37 15.01
N ILE A 28 1.02 -3.17 13.73
CA ILE A 28 0.28 -2.27 12.86
C ILE A 28 0.08 -2.98 11.52
N THR A 29 -1.03 -2.68 10.86
CA THR A 29 -1.32 -3.10 9.50
C THR A 29 -1.84 -1.90 8.74
N ILE A 30 -1.41 -1.75 7.48
CA ILE A 30 -1.93 -0.73 6.55
C ILE A 30 -2.30 -1.40 5.24
N GLY A 31 -3.46 -1.06 4.67
CA GLY A 31 -3.88 -1.65 3.42
C GLY A 31 -5.24 -1.17 2.94
N LEU A 32 -5.81 -1.99 2.06
CA LEU A 32 -7.12 -1.76 1.47
C LEU A 32 -7.97 -3.02 1.58
N GLU A 33 -9.24 -2.86 1.93
CA GLU A 33 -10.26 -3.91 1.97
C GLU A 33 -11.26 -3.70 0.83
N ASN A 34 -11.58 -4.77 0.11
CA ASN A 34 -12.60 -4.71 -0.94
C ASN A 34 -14.01 -5.08 -0.42
N ILE A 35 -15.02 -4.98 -1.29
CA ILE A 35 -16.42 -5.26 -0.94
C ILE A 35 -16.67 -6.69 -0.41
N ASN A 36 -15.80 -7.64 -0.74
CA ASN A 36 -15.88 -9.03 -0.28
C ASN A 36 -15.14 -9.25 1.04
N LYS A 37 -14.69 -8.19 1.71
CA LYS A 37 -13.89 -8.25 2.94
C LYS A 37 -12.53 -8.94 2.76
N ALA A 38 -12.03 -9.03 1.53
CA ALA A 38 -10.67 -9.44 1.28
C ALA A 38 -9.74 -8.23 1.41
N VAL A 39 -8.62 -8.42 2.10
CA VAL A 39 -7.69 -7.35 2.46
C VAL A 39 -6.36 -7.58 1.75
N ILE A 40 -5.79 -6.50 1.22
CA ILE A 40 -4.41 -6.46 0.75
C ILE A 40 -3.68 -5.48 1.65
N ASN A 41 -2.69 -5.95 2.39
CA ASN A 41 -2.07 -5.14 3.43
C ASN A 41 -0.56 -5.42 3.58
N LEU A 42 0.10 -4.44 4.19
CA LEU A 42 1.45 -4.54 4.72
C LEU A 42 1.36 -4.80 6.22
N LEU A 43 2.12 -5.77 6.71
CA LEU A 43 2.33 -6.04 8.13
C LEU A 43 3.79 -5.74 8.49
N PRO A 44 4.14 -4.49 8.87
CA PRO A 44 5.53 -4.10 9.15
C PRO A 44 6.21 -4.94 10.23
N VAL A 45 5.48 -5.39 11.25
CA VAL A 45 6.05 -6.22 12.34
C VAL A 45 6.65 -7.54 11.83
N TYR A 46 6.13 -8.07 10.70
CA TYR A 46 6.62 -9.29 10.09
C TYR A 46 7.43 -9.03 8.81
N GLY A 47 7.46 -7.79 8.31
CA GLY A 47 8.07 -7.46 7.03
C GLY A 47 7.44 -8.23 5.87
N ILE A 48 6.11 -8.35 5.86
CA ILE A 48 5.37 -9.08 4.82
C ILE A 48 4.25 -8.23 4.23
N ILE A 49 3.89 -8.58 2.99
CA ILE A 49 2.65 -8.17 2.34
C ILE A 49 1.75 -9.41 2.24
N GLU A 50 0.49 -9.28 2.63
CA GLU A 50 -0.54 -10.30 2.41
C GLU A 50 -1.55 -9.78 1.37
N ASN A 51 -1.98 -10.64 0.45
CA ASN A 51 -3.00 -10.28 -0.53
C ASN A 51 -4.37 -10.91 -0.24
N GLU A 52 -5.32 -10.65 -1.13
CA GLU A 52 -6.70 -11.14 -1.06
C GLU A 52 -6.91 -12.66 -1.05
N ARG A 53 -5.86 -13.46 -1.28
CA ARG A 53 -5.86 -14.94 -1.17
C ARG A 53 -5.12 -15.46 0.07
N CYS A 54 -4.68 -14.57 0.96
CA CYS A 54 -3.78 -14.92 2.05
C CYS A 54 -2.44 -15.49 1.54
N GLU A 55 -2.03 -15.10 0.33
CA GLU A 55 -0.67 -15.32 -0.17
C GLU A 55 0.24 -14.29 0.52
N VAL A 56 1.34 -14.77 1.09
CA VAL A 56 2.28 -13.96 1.88
C VAL A 56 3.56 -13.74 1.09
N PHE A 57 3.96 -12.49 0.94
CA PHE A 57 5.19 -12.09 0.28
C PHE A 57 6.13 -11.45 1.28
N LYS A 58 7.31 -12.05 1.48
CA LYS A 58 8.35 -11.47 2.33
C LYS A 58 9.02 -10.28 1.65
N LEU A 59 9.29 -9.24 2.43
CA LEU A 59 10.10 -8.10 2.02
C LEU A 59 11.56 -8.33 2.42
N GLU A 60 12.45 -8.33 1.44
CA GLU A 60 13.89 -8.43 1.68
C GLU A 60 14.40 -7.22 2.47
N ASP A 61 15.25 -7.47 3.47
CA ASP A 61 15.90 -6.45 4.32
C ASP A 61 14.95 -5.43 4.97
N PHE A 62 13.68 -5.79 5.17
CA PHE A 62 12.70 -4.90 5.77
C PHE A 62 12.92 -4.72 7.28
N CYS A 63 12.83 -3.48 7.74
CA CYS A 63 12.89 -3.13 9.15
C CYS A 63 11.87 -2.04 9.46
N TRP A 64 11.14 -2.19 10.57
CA TRP A 64 10.22 -1.18 11.08
C TRP A 64 10.82 -0.44 12.29
N ASN A 65 10.95 0.88 12.16
CA ASN A 65 11.40 1.79 13.19
C ASN A 65 10.26 2.71 13.66
N ASP A 66 10.44 3.33 14.84
CA ASP A 66 9.53 4.36 15.28
C ASP A 66 9.58 5.57 14.35
N GLU A 67 8.43 6.19 14.16
CA GLU A 67 8.21 7.33 13.28
C GLU A 67 8.33 7.04 11.78
N ASP A 68 8.52 5.77 11.39
CA ASP A 68 8.45 5.36 9.99
C ASP A 68 7.09 5.72 9.39
N ILE A 69 7.13 6.18 8.14
CA ILE A 69 5.96 6.54 7.36
C ILE A 69 5.66 5.41 6.39
N PHE A 70 4.54 4.73 6.57
CA PHE A 70 4.06 3.72 5.65
C PHE A 70 2.96 4.29 4.77
N GLY A 71 3.05 4.04 3.46
CA GLY A 71 2.04 4.46 2.50
C GLY A 71 1.45 3.30 1.73
N CYS A 72 0.22 3.48 1.28
CA CYS A 72 -0.51 2.53 0.47
C CYS A 72 -1.14 3.26 -0.72
N GLY A 73 -0.81 2.80 -1.93
CA GLY A 73 -1.31 3.35 -3.18
C GLY A 73 -2.12 2.32 -3.95
N LEU A 74 -3.26 2.76 -4.48
CA LEU A 74 -4.12 2.01 -5.40
C LEU A 74 -4.11 2.71 -6.75
N VAL A 75 -3.82 1.96 -7.81
CA VAL A 75 -3.74 2.48 -9.16
C VAL A 75 -4.76 1.79 -10.04
N TYR A 76 -5.68 2.57 -10.60
CA TYR A 76 -6.60 2.11 -11.63
C TYR A 76 -6.07 2.46 -13.02
N PRO A 77 -5.97 1.48 -13.93
CA PRO A 77 -5.65 1.75 -15.32
C PRO A 77 -6.82 2.42 -16.04
N PRO A 78 -6.57 3.12 -17.16
CA PRO A 78 -7.65 3.68 -17.97
C PRO A 78 -8.60 2.62 -18.49
N THR A 79 -9.90 2.88 -18.37
CA THR A 79 -10.99 1.95 -18.73
C THR A 79 -11.11 1.73 -20.25
N ASP A 80 -10.75 2.74 -21.06
CA ASP A 80 -11.12 2.80 -22.48
C ASP A 80 -10.12 2.14 -23.45
N LYS A 81 -9.08 1.46 -22.96
CA LYS A 81 -8.00 0.93 -23.81
C LYS A 81 -7.80 -0.57 -23.57
N SER A 82 -8.23 -1.39 -24.53
CA SER A 82 -7.90 -2.83 -24.57
C SER A 82 -6.38 -3.03 -24.70
N PRO A 83 -5.77 -4.04 -24.04
CA PRO A 83 -6.37 -5.09 -23.21
C PRO A 83 -6.79 -4.61 -21.81
N LYS A 84 -7.75 -5.32 -21.18
CA LYS A 84 -8.15 -5.10 -19.78
C LYS A 84 -6.90 -5.15 -18.89
N LYS A 85 -6.51 -3.99 -18.38
CA LYS A 85 -5.50 -3.89 -17.32
C LYS A 85 -6.23 -3.98 -15.99
N LEU A 86 -5.66 -4.71 -15.05
CA LEU A 86 -6.20 -4.80 -13.70
C LEU A 86 -5.61 -3.67 -12.84
N PRO A 87 -6.34 -3.18 -11.83
CA PRO A 87 -5.76 -2.29 -10.84
C PRO A 87 -4.65 -2.98 -10.06
N TYR A 88 -3.79 -2.20 -9.42
CA TYR A 88 -2.74 -2.74 -8.56
C TYR A 88 -2.56 -1.88 -7.31
N ILE A 89 -2.06 -2.53 -6.25
CA ILE A 89 -1.69 -1.89 -5.00
C ILE A 89 -0.17 -1.90 -4.86
N PHE A 90 0.40 -0.81 -4.35
CA PHE A 90 1.81 -0.75 -3.96
C PHE A 90 1.94 -0.14 -2.57
N PHE A 91 3.04 -0.46 -1.89
CA PHE A 91 3.35 0.06 -0.58
C PHE A 91 4.63 0.88 -0.62
N THR A 92 4.74 1.83 0.31
CA THR A 92 5.94 2.65 0.47
C THR A 92 6.35 2.71 1.93
N GLN A 93 7.64 2.86 2.18
CA GLN A 93 8.22 3.20 3.48
C GLN A 93 9.10 4.43 3.31
N ASN A 94 8.88 5.46 4.13
CA ASN A 94 9.65 6.71 4.13
C ASN A 94 9.83 7.30 2.72
N GLY A 95 8.72 7.32 1.96
CA GLY A 95 8.68 7.90 0.61
C GLY A 95 9.30 7.04 -0.50
N ASN A 96 9.74 5.82 -0.20
CA ASN A 96 10.27 4.88 -1.20
C ASN A 96 9.34 3.68 -1.34
N GLN A 97 9.12 3.20 -2.57
CA GLN A 97 8.37 1.96 -2.78
C GLN A 97 9.13 0.78 -2.16
N ILE A 98 8.40 -0.11 -1.49
CA ILE A 98 8.91 -1.36 -0.92
C ILE A 98 8.30 -2.54 -1.66
N GLY A 99 9.13 -3.56 -1.94
CA GLY A 99 8.70 -4.75 -2.66
C GLY A 99 8.16 -4.48 -4.07
N LYS A 100 7.48 -5.49 -4.62
CA LYS A 100 6.75 -5.40 -5.89
C LYS A 100 5.33 -4.91 -5.65
N ALA A 101 4.62 -4.53 -6.72
CA ALA A 101 3.19 -4.25 -6.60
C ALA A 101 2.37 -5.56 -6.54
N VAL A 102 1.20 -5.49 -5.91
CA VAL A 102 0.21 -6.57 -5.93
C VAL A 102 -0.78 -6.28 -7.04
N LEU A 103 -0.75 -7.08 -8.11
CA LEU A 103 -1.77 -7.02 -9.16
C LEU A 103 -3.08 -7.60 -8.62
N LEU A 104 -4.17 -6.85 -8.73
CA LEU A 104 -5.47 -7.25 -8.21
C LEU A 104 -6.11 -8.26 -9.17
N LYS A 105 -6.79 -9.28 -8.63
CA LYS A 105 -7.38 -10.35 -9.45
C LYS A 105 -8.63 -9.92 -10.21
N ASP A 106 -9.32 -8.92 -9.68
CA ASP A 106 -10.51 -8.35 -10.30
C ASP A 106 -10.52 -6.83 -10.13
N ASN A 107 -11.38 -6.18 -10.91
CA ASN A 107 -11.66 -4.77 -10.78
C ASN A 107 -12.85 -4.57 -9.84
N TYR A 108 -12.59 -4.53 -8.53
CA TYR A 108 -13.63 -4.20 -7.56
C TYR A 108 -13.97 -2.71 -7.61
N ASP A 109 -15.27 -2.41 -7.53
CA ASP A 109 -15.81 -1.05 -7.60
C ASP A 109 -15.40 -0.19 -6.40
N THR A 110 -15.08 -0.82 -5.26
CA THR A 110 -14.81 -0.13 -4.01
C THR A 110 -13.69 -0.79 -3.22
N TYR A 111 -12.78 0.05 -2.74
CA TYR A 111 -11.80 -0.28 -1.71
C TYR A 111 -11.90 0.74 -0.57
N GLU A 112 -11.83 0.25 0.65
CA GLU A 112 -11.80 1.05 1.88
C GLU A 112 -10.42 0.99 2.51
N GLN A 113 -9.95 2.10 3.08
CA GLN A 113 -8.66 2.13 3.78
C GLN A 113 -8.77 1.35 5.09
N VAL A 114 -7.79 0.50 5.36
CA VAL A 114 -7.72 -0.27 6.59
C VAL A 114 -6.43 0.03 7.32
N ILE A 115 -6.56 0.38 8.59
CA ILE A 115 -5.47 0.51 9.53
C ILE A 115 -5.85 -0.26 10.80
N TRP A 116 -5.12 -1.32 11.12
CA TRP A 116 -5.26 -2.04 12.37
C TRP A 116 -4.05 -1.78 13.25
N LEU A 117 -4.27 -1.67 14.55
CA LEU A 117 -3.23 -1.28 15.50
C LEU A 117 -3.44 -1.96 16.86
N ARG A 118 -2.34 -2.31 17.50
CA ARG A 118 -2.28 -2.73 18.91
C ARG A 118 -1.01 -2.18 19.52
N CYS A 119 -1.15 -1.52 20.66
CA CYS A 119 -0.04 -0.90 21.37
C CYS A 119 0.79 0.06 20.50
N CYS A 120 0.17 0.66 19.48
CA CYS A 120 0.78 1.62 18.58
C CYS A 120 -0.12 2.85 18.45
N SER A 121 0.47 3.99 18.10
CA SER A 121 -0.24 5.18 17.67
C SER A 121 0.09 5.49 16.21
N VAL A 122 -0.82 6.17 15.52
CA VAL A 122 -0.64 6.56 14.13
C VAL A 122 -1.08 8.00 13.91
N GLU A 123 -0.33 8.71 13.07
CA GLU A 123 -0.76 9.98 12.48
C GLU A 123 -1.06 9.74 11.00
N ALA A 124 -2.34 9.75 10.62
CA ALA A 124 -2.73 9.54 9.22
C ALA A 124 -2.60 10.83 8.38
N ASN A 125 -2.22 10.66 7.12
CA ASN A 125 -2.27 11.68 6.08
C ASN A 125 -3.06 11.14 4.88
N PHE A 126 -4.27 11.65 4.69
CA PHE A 126 -5.12 11.32 3.54
C PHE A 126 -5.00 12.34 2.40
N GLY A 127 -4.03 13.26 2.46
CA GLY A 127 -3.82 14.28 1.43
C GLY A 127 -4.72 15.51 1.54
N ASN A 128 -5.37 15.72 2.70
CA ASN A 128 -6.28 16.87 2.90
C ASN A 128 -5.58 18.24 2.83
N ASN A 129 -4.27 18.30 3.12
CA ASN A 129 -3.47 19.51 3.03
C ASN A 129 -2.02 19.19 2.63
N LEU A 130 -1.76 19.17 1.32
CA LEU A 130 -0.43 18.86 0.79
C LEU A 130 0.56 20.03 0.88
N GLU A 131 0.09 21.26 1.16
CA GLU A 131 0.97 22.42 1.30
C GLU A 131 1.74 22.39 2.62
N THR A 132 1.05 22.13 3.72
CA THR A 132 1.67 22.11 5.06
C THR A 132 2.00 20.69 5.54
N LYS A 133 1.37 19.67 4.98
CA LYS A 133 1.58 18.26 5.32
C LYS A 133 1.67 17.42 4.04
N PRO A 134 2.71 17.63 3.21
CA PRO A 134 2.90 16.83 2.00
C PRO A 134 3.07 15.36 2.34
N PHE A 135 2.79 14.50 1.36
CA PHE A 135 3.19 13.09 1.43
C PHE A 135 4.71 12.99 1.46
N CYS A 136 5.22 11.97 2.15
CA CYS A 136 6.63 11.60 2.06
C CYS A 136 6.96 11.05 0.66
N TYR A 137 6.03 10.27 0.09
CA TYR A 137 6.11 9.81 -1.29
C TYR A 137 5.71 10.89 -2.29
N ASP A 138 6.55 11.11 -3.31
CA ASP A 138 6.26 12.05 -4.39
C ASP A 138 5.33 11.42 -5.44
N ILE A 139 4.01 11.55 -5.23
CA ILE A 139 2.99 11.03 -6.14
C ILE A 139 3.07 11.61 -7.57
N THR A 140 3.71 12.78 -7.75
CA THR A 140 3.86 13.40 -9.09
C THR A 140 4.89 12.67 -9.94
N LYS A 141 5.81 11.94 -9.28
CA LYS A 141 6.83 11.11 -9.91
C LYS A 141 6.43 9.63 -10.01
N HIS A 142 5.19 9.28 -9.63
CA HIS A 142 4.72 7.91 -9.76
C HIS A 142 4.81 7.44 -11.21
N PHE A 143 5.33 6.24 -11.42
CA PHE A 143 5.44 5.60 -12.73
C PHE A 143 4.59 4.33 -12.76
N VAL A 144 4.16 3.93 -13.95
CA VAL A 144 3.43 2.68 -14.13
C VAL A 144 4.36 1.51 -13.81
N ILE A 145 4.03 0.80 -12.72
CA ILE A 145 4.81 -0.35 -12.25
C ILE A 145 4.71 -1.49 -13.27
N LYS A 146 5.83 -2.19 -13.47
CA LYS A 146 5.94 -3.34 -14.39
C LYS A 146 6.24 -4.65 -13.69
N GLU A 147 6.62 -4.60 -12.41
CA GLU A 147 7.01 -5.76 -11.61
C GLU A 147 5.95 -5.99 -10.54
N PHE A 148 5.38 -7.19 -10.56
CA PHE A 148 4.32 -7.62 -9.66
C PHE A 148 4.74 -8.90 -8.95
N TYR A 149 4.19 -9.12 -7.76
CA TYR A 149 4.31 -10.42 -7.10
C TYR A 149 3.61 -11.51 -7.89
N GLU A 150 4.26 -12.67 -7.99
CA GLU A 150 3.75 -13.88 -8.65
C GLU A 150 3.68 -15.05 -7.66
N ASP A 151 2.97 -16.12 -8.01
CA ASP A 151 2.82 -17.31 -7.15
C ASP A 151 4.19 -17.93 -6.74
N SER A 152 5.24 -17.73 -7.53
CA SER A 152 6.60 -18.17 -7.21
C SER A 152 7.29 -17.34 -6.12
N ASP A 153 6.76 -16.17 -5.78
CA ASP A 153 7.27 -15.29 -4.73
C ASP A 153 6.63 -15.55 -3.35
N VAL A 154 5.66 -16.46 -3.27
CA VAL A 154 5.00 -16.83 -2.01
C VAL A 154 5.96 -17.61 -1.12
N ASP A 155 6.03 -17.22 0.15
CA ASP A 155 6.86 -17.86 1.18
C ASP A 155 6.25 -19.15 1.78
#